data_AF-A0A958HT39-F1
#
_entry.id   AF-A0A958HT39-F1
#
_cell.length_a   1.000
_cell.length_b   1.000
_cell.length_c   1.000
_cell.angle_alpha   90.00
_cell.angle_beta   90.00
_cell.angle_gamma   90.00
#
_symmetry.space_group_name_H-M   'P 1'
#
loop_
_entity.id
_entity.type
_entity.pdbx_description
1 polymer ?
#
loop_
_entity_poly.entity_id
_entity_poly.type
_entity_poly.pdbx_seq_one_letter_code
_entity_poly.pdbx_strand_id
1 'polypeptide(L)' 'MQPRLTDEQILALVPRCQRGEPAAVEAIYDLYSDRLYRYLLTRLGDPDAAAELTTEVFVRMIQHIGSF' A
#
# COMPACT_ATOMS: atom_id res chain seq x y z
N MET A 1 15.75 -10.74 -2.06
CA MET A 1 14.94 -10.39 -3.25
C MET A 1 13.53 -10.12 -2.76
N GLN A 2 12.99 -8.91 -2.91
CA GLN A 2 11.56 -8.70 -2.66
C GLN A 2 10.79 -9.50 -3.74
N PRO A 3 9.79 -10.31 -3.36
CA PRO A 3 8.97 -11.03 -4.33
C PRO A 3 8.32 -10.04 -5.30
N ARG A 4 8.23 -10.42 -6.58
CA ARG A 4 7.46 -9.64 -7.55
C ARG A 4 6.00 -9.71 -7.12
N LEU A 5 5.47 -8.60 -6.60
CA LEU A 5 4.04 -8.41 -6.47
C LEU A 5 3.40 -8.61 -7.83
N THR A 6 2.44 -9.51 -7.88
CA THR A 6 1.63 -9.74 -9.07
C THR A 6 0.31 -9.00 -8.89
N ASP A 7 -0.21 -8.43 -9.97
CA ASP A 7 -1.51 -7.77 -9.97
C ASP A 7 -2.61 -8.73 -9.45
N GLU A 8 -2.45 -10.03 -9.70
CA GLU A 8 -3.33 -11.10 -9.22
C GLU A 8 -3.41 -11.18 -7.69
N GLN A 9 -2.29 -11.03 -6.96
CA GLN A 9 -2.30 -11.02 -5.49
C GLN A 9 -3.08 -9.81 -4.94
N ILE A 10 -2.99 -8.67 -5.61
CA ILE A 10 -3.70 -7.45 -5.21
C ILE A 10 -5.19 -7.63 -5.48
N LEU A 11 -5.53 -8.08 -6.70
CA LEU A 11 -6.90 -8.29 -7.12
C LEU A 11 -7.63 -9.30 -6.22
N ALA A 12 -6.92 -10.29 -5.68
CA ALA A 12 -7.48 -11.22 -4.70
C ALA A 12 -7.79 -10.57 -3.33
N LEU A 13 -7.10 -9.48 -2.97
CA LEU A 13 -7.30 -8.76 -1.70
C LEU A 13 -8.38 -7.67 -1.81
N VAL A 14 -8.57 -7.07 -2.99
CA VAL A 14 -9.53 -5.97 -3.21
C VAL A 14 -10.95 -6.29 -2.71
N PRO A 15 -11.58 -7.43 -3.05
CA PRO A 15 -12.94 -7.74 -2.58
C PRO A 15 -13.03 -7.88 -1.06
N ARG A 16 -11.94 -8.32 -0.41
CA ARG A 16 -11.88 -8.47 1.05
C ARG A 16 -11.76 -7.10 1.73
N CYS A 17 -10.94 -6.22 1.17
CA CYS A 17 -10.83 -4.83 1.62
C CYS A 17 -12.16 -4.07 1.46
N GLN A 18 -12.87 -4.29 0.34
CA GLN A 18 -14.20 -3.71 0.10
C GLN A 18 -15.24 -4.14 1.15
N ARG A 19 -15.12 -5.35 1.69
CA ARG A 19 -15.96 -5.85 2.80
C ARG A 19 -15.53 -5.33 4.18
N GLY A 20 -14.47 -4.52 4.24
CA GLY A 20 -13.94 -3.99 5.50
C GLY A 20 -13.13 -5.01 6.30
N GLU A 21 -12.60 -6.07 5.67
CA GLU A 21 -11.74 -7.04 6.37
C GLU A 21 -10.36 -6.41 6.70
N PRO A 22 -10.03 -6.15 7.98
CA PRO A 22 -8.78 -5.45 8.34
C PRO A 22 -7.53 -6.21 7.91
N ALA A 23 -7.56 -7.55 7.99
CA ALA A 23 -6.47 -8.43 7.58
C ALA A 23 -6.12 -8.31 6.09
N ALA A 24 -7.08 -7.93 5.24
CA ALA A 24 -6.81 -7.71 3.81
C ALA A 24 -6.08 -6.38 3.60
N VAL A 25 -6.40 -5.36 4.39
CA VAL A 25 -5.71 -4.06 4.37
C VAL A 25 -4.28 -4.19 4.90
N GLU A 26 -4.09 -4.93 6.00
CA GLU A 26 -2.74 -5.26 6.52
C GLU A 26 -1.91 -5.99 5.48
N ALA A 27 -2.48 -6.98 4.79
CA ALA A 27 -1.77 -7.70 3.73
C ALA A 27 -1.31 -6.75 2.60
N ILE A 28 -2.12 -5.77 2.20
CA ILE A 28 -1.70 -4.77 1.22
C ILE A 28 -0.57 -3.90 1.79
N TYR A 29 -0.65 -3.50 3.06
CA TYR A 29 0.38 -2.70 3.71
C TYR A 29 1.73 -3.44 3.78
N ASP A 30 1.73 -4.69 4.21
CA ASP A 30 2.94 -5.52 4.30
C ASP A 30 3.59 -5.73 2.93
N LEU A 31 2.76 -5.85 1.89
CA LEU A 31 3.21 -6.00 0.51
C LEU A 31 3.82 -4.71 -0.06
N TYR A 32 3.24 -3.54 0.23
CA TYR A 32 3.58 -2.29 -0.46
C TYR A 32 4.45 -1.31 0.33
N SER A 33 4.41 -1.34 1.66
CA SER A 33 4.98 -0.28 2.49
C SER A 33 6.47 -0.06 2.25
N ASP A 34 7.29 -1.10 2.35
CA ASP A 34 8.74 -1.03 2.14
C ASP A 34 9.10 -0.58 0.72
N ARG A 35 8.36 -1.04 -0.30
CA ARG A 35 8.63 -0.68 -1.71
C ARG A 35 8.24 0.76 -2.02
N LEU A 36 7.06 1.19 -1.55
CA LEU A 36 6.58 2.55 -1.74
C LEU A 36 7.49 3.53 -0.99
N TYR A 37 7.86 3.21 0.24
CA TYR A 37 8.80 4.00 1.04
C TYR A 37 10.15 4.13 0.34
N ARG A 38 10.76 3.03 -0.13
CA ARG A 38 12.04 3.09 -0.85
C ARG A 38 11.95 3.90 -2.15
N TYR A 39 10.86 3.76 -2.89
CA TYR A 39 10.62 4.54 -4.11
C TYR A 39 10.52 6.05 -3.80
N LEU A 40 9.75 6.42 -2.79
CA LEU A 40 9.60 7.81 -2.35
C LEU A 40 10.90 8.36 -1.78
N LEU A 41 11.61 7.58 -0.96
CA LEU A 41 12.92 7.95 -0.41
C LEU A 41 13.94 8.24 -1.52
N THR A 42 14.01 7.36 -2.53
CA THR A 42 14.91 7.56 -3.68
C THR A 42 14.56 8.81 -4.48
N ARG A 43 13.27 9.18 -4.51
CA ARG A 43 12.78 10.30 -5.31
C ARG A 43 12.81 11.65 -4.59
N LEU A 44 12.63 11.65 -3.28
CA LEU A 44 12.55 12.86 -2.45
C LEU A 44 13.89 13.19 -1.80
N GLY A 45 14.72 12.18 -1.50
CA GLY A 45 15.97 12.35 -0.76
C GLY A 45 15.78 12.71 0.72
N ASP A 46 14.53 12.72 1.20
CA ASP A 46 14.14 13.08 2.56
C ASP A 46 13.38 11.90 3.21
N PRO A 47 13.93 11.29 4.27
CA PRO A 47 13.30 10.19 4.99
C PRO A 47 11.95 10.55 5.64
N ASP A 48 11.81 11.77 6.16
CA ASP A 48 10.61 12.21 6.86
C ASP A 48 9.48 12.44 5.86
N ALA A 49 9.78 13.16 4.76
CA ALA A 49 8.82 13.37 3.67
C ALA A 49 8.40 12.05 3.02
N ALA A 50 9.32 11.09 2.88
CA ALA A 50 9.01 9.77 2.34
C ALA A 50 8.08 8.96 3.26
N ALA A 51 8.29 9.03 4.58
CA ALA A 51 7.43 8.36 5.55
C ALA A 51 6.02 8.96 5.59
N GLU A 52 5.91 10.29 5.56
CA GLU A 52 4.65 11.01 5.52
C GLU A 52 3.83 10.64 4.27
N LEU A 53 4.45 10.74 3.09
CA LEU A 53 3.77 10.42 1.83
C LEU A 53 3.40 8.94 1.71
N THR A 54 4.23 8.03 2.26
CA THR A 54 3.88 6.61 2.32
C THR A 54 2.58 6.42 3.10
N THR A 55 2.49 7.02 4.28
CA THR A 55 1.30 6.97 5.13
C THR A 55 0.09 7.56 4.43
N GLU A 56 0.24 8.74 3.80
CA GLU A 56 -0.85 9.40 3.09
C GLU A 56 -1.41 8.56 1.95
N VAL A 57 -0.55 7.92 1.15
CA VAL A 57 -0.97 7.04 0.06
C VAL A 57 -1.82 5.88 0.57
N PHE A 58 -1.42 5.22 1.67
CA PHE A 58 -2.20 4.13 2.24
C PHE A 58 -3.54 4.61 2.82
N VAL A 59 -3.56 5.75 3.51
CA VAL A 59 -4.81 6.33 4.03
C VAL A 59 -5.78 6.62 2.89
N ARG A 60 -5.32 7.28 1.82
CA ARG A 60 -6.13 7.58 0.64
C ARG A 60 -6.63 6.30 -0.03
N MET A 61 -5.77 5.30 -0.18
CA MET A 61 -6.14 3.99 -0.73
C MET A 61 -7.25 3.33 0.08
N ILE A 62 -7.13 3.26 1.41
CA ILE A 62 -8.14 2.66 2.29
C ILE A 62 -9.46 3.43 2.22
N GLN A 63 -9.42 4.76 2.17
CA GLN A 63 -10.63 5.58 2.04
C GLN A 63 -11.38 5.32 0.73
N HIS A 64 -10.68 4.94 -0.35
CA HIS A 64 -11.26 4.81 -1.68
C HIS A 64 -11.50 3.35 -2.10
N ILE A 65 -10.92 2.36 -1.40
CA ILE A 65 -10.99 0.95 -1.81
C ILE A 65 -12.43 0.42 -1.84
N GLY A 66 -13.34 1.01 -1.05
CA GLY A 66 -14.77 0.69 -1.01
C GLY A 66 -15.64 1.44 -2.03
N SER A 67 -15.07 2.29 -2.88
CA SER A 67 -15.82 3.20 -3.77
C SER A 67 -15.51 3.03 -5.28
N PHE A 68 -14.91 1.91 -5.67
CA PHE A 68 -14.51 1.62 -7.06
C PHE A 68 -15.55 0.78 -7.83
#